data_AF-A0A1S2M994-F1
#
_entry.id   AF-A0A1S2M994-F1
#
_cell.length_a   1.000
_cell.length_b   1.000
_cell.length_c   1.000
_cell.angle_alpha   90.00
_cell.angle_beta   90.00
_cell.angle_gamma   90.00
#
_symmetry.space_group_name_H-M   'P 1'
#
loop_
_entity.id
_entity.type
_entity.pdbx_description
1 polymer ?
#
loop_
_entity_poly.entity_id
_entity_poly.type
_entity_poly.pdbx_seq_one_letter_code
_entity_poly.pdbx_strand_id
1 'polypeptide(L)'
;MPFCKRPTQSIINKKRVANTGQIPRYYVEDNHPAIVDKDMWEAVQLEMERKKSFAEKHGFKRVDYGMDDNPFASKVICSDCGGAYGRKVWNSNDERFRRIVWRCNS
;
A
#
# COMPACT_ATOMS: atom_id res chain seq x y z
N MET A 1 14.06 13.28 -8.59
CA MET A 1 14.40 11.84 -8.88
C MET A 1 15.86 11.59 -8.53
N PRO A 2 16.25 10.41 -7.99
CA PRO A 2 17.65 10.15 -7.65
C PRO A 2 18.51 10.10 -8.91
N PHE A 3 19.41 11.07 -9.06
CA PHE A 3 20.34 11.11 -10.19
C PHE A 3 21.53 10.21 -9.87
N CYS A 4 21.49 8.98 -10.38
CA CYS A 4 22.54 7.99 -10.17
C CYS A 4 23.45 7.91 -11.41
N LYS A 5 24.60 8.58 -11.38
CA LYS A 5 25.64 8.41 -12.43
C LYS A 5 26.19 6.99 -12.38
N ARG A 6 26.30 6.33 -13.53
CA ARG A 6 26.93 5.00 -13.68
C ARG A 6 28.45 5.15 -13.92
N PRO A 7 29.32 4.75 -12.98
CA PRO A 7 30.77 4.78 -13.16
C PRO A 7 31.21 3.82 -14.26
N THR A 8 32.28 4.19 -14.97
CA THR A 8 33.01 3.29 -15.86
C THR A 8 34.08 2.55 -15.08
N GLN A 9 34.03 1.22 -15.07
CA GLN A 9 34.87 0.38 -14.21
C GLN A 9 36.33 0.31 -14.67
N SER A 10 36.60 0.44 -15.97
CA SER A 10 37.94 0.53 -16.53
C SER A 10 37.93 1.30 -17.85
N ILE A 11 39.01 2.06 -18.09
CA ILE A 11 39.18 2.94 -19.26
C ILE A 11 39.24 2.12 -20.56
N ILE A 12 39.76 0.90 -20.47
CA ILE A 12 39.96 -0.03 -21.59
C ILE A 12 38.63 -0.68 -22.02
N ASN A 13 37.82 -1.16 -21.07
CA ASN A 13 36.58 -1.89 -21.39
C ASN A 13 35.34 -1.01 -21.51
N LYS A 14 35.41 0.31 -21.21
CA LYS A 14 34.28 1.28 -21.24
C LYS A 14 32.96 0.76 -20.65
N LYS A 15 33.01 -0.24 -19.77
CA LYS A 15 31.84 -0.90 -19.21
C LYS A 15 31.27 -0.04 -18.08
N ARG A 16 30.01 0.39 -18.24
CA ARG A 16 29.26 1.12 -17.21
C ARG A 16 28.65 0.14 -16.22
N VAL A 17 28.94 0.32 -14.94
CA VAL A 17 28.42 -0.53 -13.85
C VAL A 17 27.48 0.28 -12.97
N ALA A 18 26.56 -0.40 -12.29
CA ALA A 18 25.71 0.25 -11.29
C ALA A 18 26.58 0.82 -10.16
N ASN A 19 26.28 2.06 -9.77
CA ASN A 19 27.02 2.73 -8.71
C ASN A 19 26.56 2.19 -7.34
N THR A 20 27.37 1.32 -6.73
CA THR A 20 27.15 0.78 -5.38
C THR A 20 27.79 1.64 -4.27
N GLY A 21 28.23 2.86 -4.59
CA GLY A 21 28.92 3.77 -3.66
C GLY A 21 30.31 4.23 -4.14
N GLN A 22 30.68 3.88 -5.37
CA GLN A 22 31.95 4.27 -5.99
C GLN A 22 32.00 5.77 -6.33
N ILE A 23 30.84 6.41 -6.55
CA ILE A 23 30.71 7.86 -6.81
C ILE A 23 29.58 8.39 -5.91
N PRO A 24 29.66 9.64 -5.41
CA PRO A 24 28.56 10.28 -4.70
C PRO A 24 27.25 10.26 -5.51
N ARG A 25 26.14 9.96 -4.82
CA ARG A 25 24.79 9.97 -5.39
C ARG A 25 24.05 11.15 -4.82
N TYR A 26 23.53 12.02 -5.69
CA TYR A 26 22.82 13.24 -5.29
C TYR A 26 21.32 13.08 -5.60
N TYR A 27 20.48 13.58 -4.71
CA TYR A 27 19.06 13.77 -4.99
C TYR A 27 18.91 15.14 -5.66
N VAL A 28 18.38 15.15 -6.88
CA VAL A 28 18.13 16.40 -7.62
C VAL A 28 16.63 16.65 -7.60
N GLU A 29 16.28 17.79 -7.03
CA GLU A 29 14.93 18.34 -7.00
C GLU A 29 14.70 19.17 -8.27
N ASP A 30 13.46 19.24 -8.74
CA ASP A 30 12.99 20.13 -9.82
C ASP A 30 13.74 20.06 -11.16
N ASN A 31 14.27 18.87 -11.53
CA ASN A 31 14.94 18.67 -12.82
C ASN A 31 13.97 18.76 -14.02
N HIS A 32 12.73 18.32 -13.82
CA HIS A 32 11.64 18.41 -14.80
C HIS A 32 10.39 18.93 -14.09
N PRO A 33 9.45 19.57 -14.82
CA PRO A 33 8.17 19.98 -14.24
C PRO A 33 7.48 18.76 -13.61
N ALA A 34 6.90 18.97 -12.43
CA ALA A 34 6.23 17.91 -11.70
C ALA A 34 5.02 17.38 -12.50
N ILE A 35 4.84 16.06 -12.52
CA ILE A 35 3.67 15.42 -13.14
C ILE A 35 2.43 15.60 -12.26
N VAL A 36 2.65 15.63 -10.94
CA VAL A 36 1.63 15.80 -9.90
C VAL A 36 2.10 16.92 -9.00
N ASP A 37 1.17 17.81 -8.62
CA ASP A 37 1.47 18.90 -7.71
C ASP A 37 1.98 18.37 -6.36
N LYS A 38 2.91 19.13 -5.76
CA LYS A 38 3.55 18.74 -4.50
C LYS A 38 2.53 18.52 -3.38
N ASP A 39 1.55 19.40 -3.28
CA ASP A 39 0.49 19.31 -2.27
C ASP A 39 -0.35 18.03 -2.43
N MET A 40 -0.67 17.66 -3.67
CA MET A 40 -1.41 16.43 -3.97
C MET A 40 -0.57 15.19 -3.63
N TRP A 41 0.73 15.22 -3.93
CA TRP A 41 1.65 14.16 -3.56
C TRP A 41 1.72 13.98 -2.03
N GLU A 42 1.90 15.07 -1.29
CA GLU A 42 1.96 15.06 0.16
C GLU A 42 0.66 14.56 0.80
N ALA A 43 -0.50 15.01 0.29
CA ALA A 43 -1.80 14.51 0.73
C ALA A 43 -1.94 13.00 0.55
N VAL A 44 -1.46 12.44 -0.57
CA VAL A 44 -1.48 10.99 -0.81
C VAL A 44 -0.55 10.23 0.13
N GLN A 45 0.64 10.78 0.44
CA GLN A 45 1.53 10.18 1.43
C GLN A 45 0.87 10.10 2.82
N LEU A 46 0.23 11.19 3.26
CA LEU A 46 -0.50 11.22 4.54
C LEU A 46 -1.67 10.22 4.56
N GLU A 47 -2.42 10.10 3.47
CA GLU A 47 -3.52 9.13 3.38
C GLU A 47 -3.04 7.68 3.41
N MET A 48 -1.88 7.38 2.80
CA MET A 48 -1.25 6.07 2.89
C MET A 48 -0.83 5.74 4.32
N GLU A 49 -0.22 6.69 5.04
CA GLU A 49 0.17 6.51 6.43
C GLU A 49 -1.05 6.35 7.35
N ARG A 50 -2.10 7.13 7.13
CA ARG A 50 -3.38 6.99 7.86
C ARG A 50 -3.99 5.60 7.66
N LYS A 51 -3.99 5.07 6.43
CA LYS A 51 -4.49 3.72 6.15
C LYS A 51 -3.65 2.63 6.82
N LYS A 52 -2.33 2.78 6.77
CA LYS A 52 -1.40 1.83 7.39
C LYS A 52 -1.59 1.77 8.90
N SER A 53 -1.56 2.92 9.58
CA SER A 53 -1.77 3.00 11.03
C SER A 53 -3.14 2.48 11.46
N PHE A 54 -4.20 2.74 10.69
CA PHE A 54 -5.52 2.19 10.97
C PHE A 54 -5.57 0.65 10.82
N ALA A 55 -4.92 0.11 9.79
CA ALA A 55 -4.84 -1.33 9.56
C ALA A 55 -4.07 -2.05 10.67
N GLU A 56 -2.95 -1.47 11.12
CA GLU A 56 -2.15 -1.96 12.25
C GLU A 56 -2.96 -1.96 13.56
N LYS A 57 -3.69 -0.87 13.85
CA LYS A 57 -4.51 -0.74 15.05
C LYS A 57 -5.60 -1.80 15.16
N HIS A 58 -6.22 -2.16 14.04
CA HIS A 58 -7.37 -3.06 13.99
C HIS A 58 -7.02 -4.48 13.50
N GLY A 59 -5.72 -4.79 13.38
CA GLY A 59 -5.21 -6.14 13.16
C GLY A 59 -5.49 -6.73 11.77
N PHE A 60 -5.61 -5.90 10.72
CA PHE A 60 -5.78 -6.37 9.35
C PHE A 60 -4.67 -5.85 8.42
N LYS A 61 -4.40 -6.57 7.32
CA LYS A 61 -3.22 -6.32 6.47
C LYS A 61 -3.30 -5.03 5.65
N ARG A 62 -4.51 -4.60 5.27
CA ARG A 62 -4.75 -3.41 4.45
C ARG A 62 -6.18 -2.92 4.62
N VAL A 63 -6.38 -1.61 4.48
CA VAL A 63 -7.72 -1.04 4.34
C VAL A 63 -8.20 -1.36 2.93
N ASP A 64 -9.13 -2.31 2.82
CA ASP A 64 -9.72 -2.66 1.54
C ASP A 64 -10.74 -1.57 1.14
N TYR A 65 -10.72 -1.18 -0.14
CA TYR A 65 -11.78 -0.38 -0.72
C TYR A 65 -12.97 -1.31 -0.91
N GLY A 66 -14.03 -1.12 -0.14
CA GLY A 66 -15.22 -1.98 -0.18
C GLY A 66 -15.67 -2.21 -1.62
N MET A 67 -15.56 -3.46 -2.06
CA MET A 67 -16.06 -3.93 -3.35
C MET A 67 -17.57 -4.18 -3.22
N ASP A 68 -18.32 -4.21 -4.32
CA ASP A 68 -19.78 -4.46 -4.29
C ASP A 68 -20.13 -5.76 -3.56
N ASP A 69 -19.24 -6.76 -3.60
CA ASP A 69 -19.42 -8.05 -2.94
C ASP A 69 -18.94 -8.07 -1.47
N ASN A 70 -18.25 -7.03 -1.01
CA ASN A 70 -17.79 -6.85 0.37
C ASN A 70 -17.84 -5.37 0.83
N PRO A 71 -19.04 -4.77 0.92
CA PRO A 71 -19.23 -3.34 1.19
C PRO A 71 -18.71 -2.88 2.57
N PHE A 72 -18.59 -3.81 3.51
CA PHE A 72 -18.18 -3.57 4.90
C PHE A 72 -16.70 -3.87 5.18
N ALA A 73 -15.91 -4.20 4.14
CA ALA A 73 -14.48 -4.45 4.28
C ALA A 73 -13.77 -3.28 4.98
N SER A 74 -13.04 -3.56 6.07
CA SER A 74 -12.30 -2.56 6.86
C SER A 74 -13.14 -1.38 7.40
N LYS A 75 -14.47 -1.49 7.42
CA LYS A 75 -15.38 -0.42 7.92
C LYS A 75 -16.02 -0.76 9.26
N VAL A 76 -16.45 -2.00 9.45
CA VAL A 76 -17.16 -2.43 10.66
C VAL A 76 -16.15 -3.02 11.64
N ILE A 77 -16.02 -2.39 12.80
CA ILE A 77 -15.08 -2.76 13.87
C ILE A 77 -15.86 -3.27 15.08
N CYS A 78 -15.39 -4.36 15.67
CA CYS A 78 -15.94 -4.93 16.90
C CYS A 78 -15.56 -4.06 18.11
N SER A 79 -16.54 -3.72 18.95
CA SER A 79 -16.31 -3.01 20.21
C SER A 79 -15.47 -3.81 21.20
N ASP A 80 -15.62 -5.13 21.19
CA ASP A 80 -15.12 -5.99 22.25
C ASP A 80 -13.67 -6.44 21.97
N CYS A 81 -13.38 -6.83 20.73
CA CYS A 81 -12.04 -7.29 20.34
C CYS A 81 -11.24 -6.25 19.54
N GLY A 82 -11.84 -5.15 19.12
CA GLY A 82 -11.20 -4.11 18.30
C GLY A 82 -10.86 -4.54 16.86
N GLY A 83 -11.14 -5.78 16.48
CA GLY A 83 -10.89 -6.31 15.14
C GLY A 83 -11.98 -5.95 14.13
N ALA A 84 -11.66 -5.99 12.84
CA ALA A 84 -12.63 -5.79 11.78
C ALA A 84 -13.52 -7.03 11.57
N TYR A 85 -14.78 -6.80 11.19
CA TYR A 85 -15.72 -7.86 10.84
C TYR A 85 -15.30 -8.55 9.54
N GLY A 86 -15.44 -9.87 9.50
CA GLY A 86 -15.20 -10.70 8.33
C GLY A 86 -16.48 -11.15 7.65
N ARG A 87 -16.44 -11.24 6.32
CA ARG A 87 -17.50 -11.85 5.50
C ARG A 87 -17.48 -13.37 5.69
N LYS A 88 -18.61 -13.95 6.07
CA LYS A 88 -18.81 -15.40 6.24
C LYS A 88 -20.00 -15.87 5.40
N VAL A 89 -19.90 -17.07 4.85
CA VAL A 89 -21.01 -17.73 4.13
C VAL A 89 -21.64 -18.74 5.07
N TRP A 90 -22.95 -18.66 5.25
CA TRP A 90 -23.72 -19.69 5.97
C TRP A 90 -24.56 -20.50 5.00
N ASN A 91 -24.89 -21.73 5.41
CA ASN A 91 -25.64 -22.71 4.62
C ASN A 91 -25.05 -22.90 3.22
N SER A 92 -23.73 -23.12 3.15
CA SER A 92 -22.97 -23.23 1.89
C SER A 92 -23.44 -24.35 0.98
N ASN A 93 -24.13 -25.36 1.52
CA ASN A 93 -24.49 -26.59 0.82
C ASN A 93 -25.84 -26.52 0.10
N ASP A 94 -26.77 -25.67 0.53
CA ASP A 94 -28.05 -25.45 -0.17
C ASP A 94 -28.10 -24.02 -0.67
N GLU A 95 -28.07 -23.87 -2.00
CA GLU A 95 -28.07 -22.57 -2.67
C GLU A 95 -29.28 -21.70 -2.29
N ARG A 96 -30.44 -22.32 -1.99
CA ARG A 96 -31.66 -21.61 -1.59
C ARG A 96 -31.53 -20.94 -0.23
N PHE A 97 -30.67 -21.46 0.63
CA PHE A 97 -30.47 -20.95 1.99
C PHE A 97 -29.12 -20.25 2.18
N ARG A 98 -28.30 -20.19 1.12
CA ARG A 98 -26.99 -19.56 1.14
C ARG A 98 -27.13 -18.08 1.46
N ARG A 99 -26.47 -17.65 2.53
CA ARG A 99 -26.48 -16.25 2.97
C ARG A 99 -25.10 -15.76 3.33
N ILE A 100 -24.85 -14.50 3.00
CA ILE A 100 -23.62 -13.78 3.38
C ILE A 100 -23.93 -13.00 4.65
N VAL A 101 -23.09 -13.17 5.66
CA VAL A 101 -23.17 -12.39 6.89
C VAL A 101 -21.81 -11.82 7.25
N TRP A 102 -21.79 -10.71 7.96
CA TRP A 102 -20.58 -10.15 8.55
C TRP A 102 -20.59 -10.44 10.05
N ARG A 103 -19.53 -11.08 10.54
CA ARG A 103 -19.36 -11.37 11.97
C ARG A 103 -17.95 -11.04 12.42
N CYS A 104 -17.82 -10.82 13.73
CA CYS A 104 -16.52 -10.78 14.39
C CYS A 104 -15.68 -12.03 14.04
N ASN A 105 -14.36 -11.82 13.89
CA ASN A 105 -13.39 -12.86 13.55
C ASN A 105 -12.69 -13.47 14.77
N SER A 106 -12.77 -12.79 15.91
CA SER A 106 -12.31 -13.31 17.21
C SER A 106 -13.24 -14.40 17.73
#